data_AF-A0A267F8W9-F1
#
_entry.id   AF-A0A267F8W9-F1
#
_cell.length_a   1.000
_cell.length_b   1.000
_cell.length_c   1.000
_cell.angle_alpha   90.00
_cell.angle_beta   90.00
_cell.angle_gamma   90.00
#
_symmetry.space_group_name_H-M   'P 1'
#
loop_
_entity.id
_entity.type
_entity.pdbx_description
1 polymer ?
#
loop_
_entity_poly.entity_id
_entity_poly.type
_entity_poly.pdbx_seq_one_letter_code
_entity_poly.pdbx_strand_id
1 'polypeptide(L)'
;PESRTWSDYETVDLCLEGICKIYEEHLKVSNPNSPSITYDISQLFQFIDRLGDLSCLVLNQTTGTYVPHNKDWIKEKIYVLLRKQAGQ
;
A
#
# COMPACT_ATOMS: atom_id res chain seq x y z
N PRO A 1 -13.57 13.90 6.56
CA PRO A 1 -14.43 12.69 6.61
C PRO A 1 -14.78 12.16 5.22
N GLU A 2 -15.08 13.07 4.28
CA GLU A 2 -15.57 12.74 2.93
C GLU A 2 -14.54 12.05 2.03
N SER A 3 -13.24 12.10 2.37
CA SER A 3 -12.16 11.45 1.62
C SER A 3 -11.78 10.06 2.10
N ARG A 4 -12.39 9.54 3.18
CA ARG A 4 -12.09 8.19 3.67
C ARG A 4 -12.70 7.16 2.72
N THR A 5 -11.87 6.29 2.18
CA THR A 5 -12.27 5.18 1.33
C THR A 5 -11.77 3.86 1.91
N TRP A 6 -12.37 2.76 1.48
CA TRP A 6 -11.91 1.41 1.82
C TRP A 6 -11.95 0.54 0.57
N SER A 7 -11.16 -0.53 0.57
CA SER A 7 -11.10 -1.51 -0.51
C SER A 7 -10.78 -2.87 0.10
N ASP A 8 -11.42 -3.91 -0.41
CA ASP A 8 -11.20 -5.30 -0.02
C ASP A 8 -10.32 -6.03 -1.04
N TYR A 9 -9.60 -7.03 -0.56
CA TYR A 9 -8.68 -7.85 -1.33
C TYR A 9 -8.70 -9.28 -0.81
N GLU A 10 -8.52 -10.25 -1.70
CA GLU A 10 -8.51 -11.67 -1.33
C GLU A 10 -7.25 -12.06 -0.53
N THR A 11 -6.14 -11.35 -0.75
CA THR A 11 -4.86 -11.61 -0.10
C THR A 11 -4.20 -10.33 0.38
N VAL A 12 -3.31 -10.48 1.37
CA VAL A 12 -2.49 -9.36 1.85
C VAL A 12 -1.63 -8.80 0.72
N ASP A 13 -1.02 -9.66 -0.10
CA ASP A 13 -0.16 -9.21 -1.21
C ASP A 13 -0.91 -8.31 -2.19
N LEU A 14 -2.14 -8.67 -2.58
CA LEU A 14 -3.00 -7.84 -3.44
C LEU A 14 -3.36 -6.49 -2.80
N CYS A 15 -3.59 -6.48 -1.47
CA CYS A 15 -3.83 -5.24 -0.73
C CYS A 15 -2.60 -4.30 -0.78
N LEU A 16 -1.41 -4.85 -0.58
CA LEU A 16 -0.16 -4.08 -0.64
C LEU A 16 0.12 -3.56 -2.05
N GLU A 17 -0.15 -4.35 -3.08
CA GLU A 17 -0.12 -3.88 -4.48
C GLU A 17 -1.12 -2.75 -4.74
N GLY A 18 -2.31 -2.83 -4.13
CA GLY A 18 -3.31 -1.76 -4.16
C GLY A 18 -2.77 -0.44 -3.59
N ILE A 19 -2.03 -0.50 -2.48
CA ILE A 19 -1.39 0.68 -1.88
C ILE A 19 -0.31 1.27 -2.82
N CYS A 20 0.49 0.43 -3.47
CA CYS A 20 1.45 0.89 -4.48
C CYS A 20 0.74 1.58 -5.65
N LYS A 21 -0.37 1.01 -6.15
CA LYS A 21 -1.16 1.60 -7.24
C LYS A 21 -1.75 2.96 -6.87
N ILE A 22 -2.24 3.14 -5.65
CA ILE A 22 -2.73 4.45 -5.17
C ILE A 22 -1.62 5.50 -5.28
N TYR A 23 -0.40 5.15 -4.88
CA TYR A 23 0.73 6.05 -4.99
C TYR A 23 1.14 6.31 -6.45
N GLU A 24 1.13 5.29 -7.29
CA GLU A 24 1.41 5.41 -8.73
C GLU A 24 0.39 6.30 -9.44
N GLU A 25 -0.89 6.20 -9.11
CA GLU A 25 -1.93 7.08 -9.62
C GLU A 25 -1.71 8.53 -9.20
N HIS A 26 -1.36 8.76 -7.93
CA HIS A 26 -0.97 10.08 -7.44
C HIS A 26 0.24 10.65 -8.22
N LEU A 27 1.24 9.81 -8.53
CA LEU A 27 2.38 10.21 -9.34
C LEU A 27 2.01 10.49 -10.80
N LYS A 28 1.09 9.72 -11.41
CA LYS A 28 0.60 9.93 -12.78
C LYS A 28 -0.12 11.26 -12.92
N VAL A 29 -0.98 11.61 -11.96
CA VAL A 29 -1.66 12.91 -11.92
C VAL A 29 -0.64 14.05 -11.80
N SER A 30 0.43 13.85 -11.04
CA SER A 30 1.49 14.85 -10.85
C SER A 30 2.45 14.96 -12.05
N ASN A 31 2.57 13.91 -12.87
CA ASN A 31 3.51 13.81 -13.99
C ASN A 31 2.81 13.35 -15.28
N PRO A 32 1.87 14.13 -15.84
CA PRO A 32 1.01 13.69 -16.95
C PRO A 32 1.77 13.39 -18.26
N ASN A 33 2.99 13.92 -18.41
CA ASN A 33 3.81 13.74 -19.60
C ASN A 33 4.80 12.56 -19.50
N SER A 34 4.86 11.87 -18.35
CA SER A 34 5.79 10.76 -18.15
C SER A 34 5.09 9.42 -18.44
N PRO A 35 5.42 8.73 -19.56
CA PRO A 35 4.76 7.48 -19.92
C PRO A 35 5.11 6.32 -18.98
N SER A 36 6.25 6.41 -18.31
CA SER A 36 6.69 5.50 -17.26
C SER A 36 7.08 6.31 -16.03
N ILE A 37 6.75 5.80 -14.86
CA ILE A 37 7.05 6.43 -13.57
C ILE A 37 7.88 5.45 -12.77
N THR A 38 9.03 5.92 -12.30
CA THR A 38 9.89 5.19 -11.38
C THR A 38 9.96 5.97 -10.08
N TYR A 39 9.97 5.27 -8.96
CA TYR A 39 10.05 5.87 -7.63
C TYR A 39 10.86 4.96 -6.72
N ASP A 40 11.53 5.58 -5.75
CA ASP A 40 12.19 4.84 -4.67
C ASP A 40 11.19 4.45 -3.59
N ILE A 41 11.46 3.33 -2.91
CA ILE A 41 10.62 2.85 -1.81
C ILE A 41 10.49 3.88 -0.67
N SER A 42 11.52 4.71 -0.45
CA SER A 42 11.49 5.78 0.54
C SER A 42 10.44 6.84 0.19
N GLN A 43 10.19 7.11 -1.09
CA GLN A 43 9.19 8.08 -1.53
C GLN A 43 7.77 7.55 -1.30
N LEU A 44 7.54 6.25 -1.53
CA LEU A 44 6.29 5.57 -1.17
C LEU A 44 6.05 5.61 0.34
N PHE A 45 7.07 5.34 1.15
CA PHE A 45 6.93 5.39 2.61
C PHE A 45 6.61 6.80 3.12
N GLN A 46 7.26 7.83 2.57
CA GLN A 46 6.92 9.21 2.87
C GLN A 46 5.49 9.58 2.47
N PHE A 47 4.97 9.02 1.37
CA PHE A 47 3.57 9.20 0.99
C PHE A 47 2.62 8.58 2.02
N ILE A 48 2.88 7.33 2.43
CA ILE A 48 2.11 6.63 3.47
C ILE A 48 2.11 7.41 4.79
N ASP A 49 3.25 7.98 5.17
CA ASP A 49 3.38 8.80 6.39
C ASP A 49 2.52 10.06 6.36
N ARG A 50 2.40 10.70 5.19
CA ARG A 50 1.59 11.92 5.03
C ARG A 50 0.08 11.66 5.04
N LEU A 51 -0.37 10.42 4.81
CA LEU A 51 -1.79 10.09 4.88
C LEU A 51 -2.34 10.39 6.29
N GLY A 52 -3.56 10.88 6.41
CA GLY A 52 -4.14 11.16 7.74
C GLY A 52 -4.29 9.88 8.57
N ASP A 53 -4.79 8.81 7.94
CA ASP A 53 -4.95 7.49 8.55
C ASP A 53 -4.83 6.42 7.45
N LEU A 54 -4.25 5.27 7.81
CA LEU A 54 -4.17 4.09 6.95
C LEU A 54 -4.00 2.86 7.84
N SER A 55 -4.95 1.93 7.72
CA SER A 55 -4.95 0.67 8.44
C SER A 55 -5.41 -0.46 7.53
N CYS A 56 -4.87 -1.66 7.73
CA CYS A 56 -5.30 -2.87 7.05
C CYS A 56 -5.93 -3.83 8.07
N LEU A 57 -7.07 -4.43 7.72
CA LEU A 57 -7.74 -5.45 8.52
C LEU A 57 -7.51 -6.80 7.86
N VAL A 58 -6.75 -7.69 8.50
CA VAL A 58 -6.43 -9.00 7.94
C VAL A 58 -7.22 -10.07 8.67
N LEU A 59 -7.94 -10.91 7.92
CA LEU A 59 -8.71 -12.01 8.49
C LEU A 59 -7.76 -13.07 9.06
N ASN A 60 -7.84 -13.31 10.37
CA ASN A 60 -7.25 -14.47 11.00
C ASN A 60 -8.21 -15.66 10.84
N GLN A 61 -7.83 -16.61 9.98
CA GLN A 61 -8.66 -17.79 9.68
C GLN A 61 -8.84 -18.73 10.87
N THR A 62 -7.90 -18.74 11.83
CA THR A 62 -7.98 -19.60 13.02
C THR A 62 -9.01 -19.08 14.02
N THR A 63 -9.04 -17.77 14.24
CA THR A 63 -9.95 -17.14 15.21
C THR A 63 -11.23 -16.62 14.58
N GLY A 64 -11.29 -16.52 13.25
CA GLY A 64 -12.42 -15.94 12.50
C GLY A 64 -12.57 -14.43 12.70
N THR A 65 -11.49 -13.73 13.10
CA THR A 65 -11.53 -12.30 13.44
C THR A 65 -10.61 -11.47 12.55
N TYR A 66 -10.95 -10.20 12.34
CA TYR A 66 -10.07 -9.26 11.64
C TYR A 66 -9.07 -8.64 12.62
N VAL A 67 -7.79 -8.78 12.29
CA VAL A 67 -6.69 -8.17 13.05
C VAL A 67 -6.31 -6.85 12.39
N PRO A 68 -6.35 -5.72 13.12
CA PRO A 68 -5.94 -4.43 12.59
C PRO A 68 -4.42 -4.30 12.56
N HIS A 69 -3.92 -3.74 11.47
CA HIS A 69 -2.52 -3.42 11.24
C HIS A 69 -2.36 -1.95 10.87
N ASN A 70 -1.34 -1.31 11.44
CA ASN A 70 -1.04 0.10 11.25
C ASN A 70 -0.11 0.33 10.03
N LYS A 71 0.23 1.59 9.80
CA LYS A 71 1.14 2.01 8.72
C LYS A 71 2.51 1.34 8.79
N ASP A 72 3.08 1.18 9.97
CA ASP A 72 4.43 0.59 10.11
C ASP A 72 4.46 -0.85 9.64
N TRP A 73 3.45 -1.63 10.04
CA TRP A 73 3.28 -3.01 9.58
C TRP A 73 3.10 -3.05 8.05
N ILE A 74 2.28 -2.15 7.50
CA ILE A 74 2.06 -2.06 6.05
C ILE A 74 3.38 -1.77 5.31
N LYS A 75 4.19 -0.81 5.77
CA LYS A 75 5.48 -0.50 5.16
C LYS A 75 6.44 -1.68 5.20
N GLU A 76 6.51 -2.39 6.33
CA GLU A 76 7.34 -3.59 6.46
C GLU A 76 6.92 -4.67 5.45
N LYS A 77 5.61 -4.90 5.30
CA LYS A 77 5.11 -5.87 4.33
C LYS A 77 5.36 -5.46 2.88
N ILE A 78 5.19 -4.18 2.56
CA ILE A 78 5.55 -3.63 1.23
C ILE A 78 7.05 -3.85 0.95
N TYR A 79 7.92 -3.60 1.93
CA TYR A 79 9.36 -3.83 1.78
C TYR A 79 9.66 -5.29 1.40
N VAL A 80 9.06 -6.24 2.12
CA VAL A 80 9.23 -7.67 1.85
C VAL A 80 8.69 -8.05 0.47
N LEU A 81 7.51 -7.54 0.09
CA LEU A 81 6.89 -7.79 -1.21
C LEU A 81 7.78 -7.31 -2.36
N LEU A 82 8.22 -6.05 -2.32
CA LEU A 82 9.04 -5.46 -3.37
C LEU A 82 10.41 -6.12 -3.47
N ARG A 83 11.01 -6.51 -2.32
CA ARG A 83 12.28 -7.26 -2.32
C ARG A 83 12.13 -8.63 -2.97
N LYS A 84 10.99 -9.31 -2.75
CA LYS A 84 10.68 -10.60 -3.39
C LYS A 84 10.52 -10.46 -4.91
N GLN A 85 9.89 -9.38 -5.37
CA GLN A 85 9.72 -9.09 -6.80
C GLN A 85 11.03 -8.72 -7.48
N ALA A 86 11.92 -7.96 -6.82
CA ALA A 86 13.21 -7.56 -7.37
C ALA A 86 14.28 -8.68 -7.32
N GLY A 87 14.06 -9.72 -6.52
CA GLY A 87 14.95 -10.88 -6.40
C GLY A 87 14.55 -12.07 -7.30
N GLN A 88 13.50 -11.93 -8.11
CA GLN A 88 13.18 -12.80 -9.26
C GLN A 88 13.75 -12.18 -10.54
#